data_AF-D7G5G0-F1
#
_entry.id   AF-D7G5G0-F1
#
_cell.length_a   1.000
_cell.length_b   1.000
_cell.length_c   1.000
_cell.angle_alpha   90.00
_cell.angle_beta   90.00
_cell.angle_gamma   90.00
#
_symmetry.space_group_name_H-M   'P 1'
#
loop_
_entity.id
_entity.type
_entity.pdbx_description
1 polymer ?
#
loop_
_entity_poly.entity_id
_entity_poly.type
_entity_poly.pdbx_seq_one_letter_code
_entity_poly.pdbx_strand_id
1 'polypeptide(L)'
;MSSTPTLNYFELPGRAEATRVALAYAGKEFDDKRLTFPEYGACKWAGKGLPVLQMDGAEYTQSTALLRYAGKLGGLYPDDALAALKVDEIVMIGEDILANMFKCMGAEDDTVAKGVLEGKVKGLVELLVSKLAANPSSKFFVGTSPTIADLQRMRIEAQRYFFSGALVTISLA
;
A
#
# COMPACT_ATOMS: atom_id res chain seq x y z
N MET A 1 -7.72 28.33 9.65
CA MET A 1 -6.43 28.00 9.01
C MET A 1 -6.42 26.49 8.80
N SER A 2 -6.17 26.01 7.59
CA SER A 2 -6.05 24.55 7.37
C SER A 2 -4.80 24.09 8.12
N SER A 3 -4.95 23.07 8.97
CA SER A 3 -3.84 22.47 9.69
C SER A 3 -3.01 21.60 8.74
N THR A 4 -1.67 21.66 8.82
CA THR A 4 -0.79 20.69 8.15
C THR A 4 -1.26 19.27 8.47
N PRO A 5 -1.54 18.42 7.47
CA PRO A 5 -2.01 17.05 7.71
C PRO A 5 -0.95 16.24 8.47
N THR A 6 -1.37 15.41 9.43
CA THR A 6 -0.48 14.49 10.15
C THR A 6 -0.78 13.05 9.76
N LEU A 7 0.19 12.38 9.14
CA LEU A 7 0.15 10.96 8.85
C LEU A 7 0.77 10.19 10.01
N ASN A 8 -0.06 9.44 10.74
CA ASN A 8 0.37 8.64 11.87
C ASN A 8 0.66 7.21 11.43
N TYR A 9 1.84 6.68 11.75
CA TYR A 9 2.20 5.28 11.55
C TYR A 9 3.35 4.84 12.47
N PHE A 10 3.69 3.56 12.49
CA PHE A 10 4.89 3.09 13.18
C PHE A 10 6.17 3.55 12.45
N GLU A 11 7.31 3.51 13.14
CA GLU A 11 8.65 3.74 12.56
C GLU A 11 9.08 2.57 11.67
N LEU A 12 8.35 2.37 10.58
CA LEU A 12 8.60 1.40 9.54
C LEU A 12 7.86 1.83 8.25
N PRO A 13 8.22 1.27 7.08
CA PRO A 13 7.54 1.60 5.83
C PRO A 13 6.07 1.12 5.84
N GLY A 14 5.88 -0.21 5.89
CA GLY A 14 4.59 -0.88 5.98
C GLY A 14 3.49 -0.31 5.07
N ARG A 15 2.28 -0.18 5.62
CA ARG A 15 1.09 0.28 4.87
C ARG A 15 1.06 1.78 4.60
N ALA A 16 1.87 2.59 5.29
CA ALA A 16 1.91 4.04 5.12
C ALA A 16 2.84 4.49 3.99
N GLU A 17 3.82 3.66 3.60
CA GLU A 17 4.91 4.08 2.73
C GLU A 17 4.45 4.69 1.39
N ALA A 18 3.55 4.03 0.68
CA ALA A 18 3.04 4.58 -0.57
C ALA A 18 2.24 5.88 -0.38
N THR A 19 1.59 6.08 0.78
CA THR A 19 0.92 7.34 1.08
C THR A 19 1.96 8.45 1.31
N ARG A 20 3.06 8.16 2.03
CA ARG A 20 4.18 9.11 2.19
C ARG A 20 4.77 9.51 0.84
N VAL A 21 5.04 8.54 -0.02
CA VAL A 21 5.58 8.77 -1.37
C VAL A 21 4.61 9.60 -2.21
N ALA A 22 3.32 9.28 -2.18
CA ALA A 22 2.31 10.03 -2.93
C ALA A 22 2.16 11.48 -2.43
N LEU A 23 2.17 11.72 -1.11
CA LEU A 23 2.13 13.06 -0.53
C LEU A 23 3.38 13.88 -0.87
N ALA A 24 4.56 13.26 -0.78
CA ALA A 24 5.82 13.88 -1.18
C ALA A 24 5.86 14.20 -2.68
N TYR A 25 5.39 13.28 -3.52
CA TYR A 25 5.27 13.49 -4.97
C TYR A 25 4.32 14.65 -5.30
N ALA A 26 3.24 14.80 -4.55
CA ALA A 26 2.30 15.90 -4.69
C ALA A 26 2.85 17.27 -4.21
N GLY A 27 4.07 17.32 -3.68
CA GLY A 27 4.66 18.52 -3.08
C GLY A 27 3.85 19.04 -1.89
N LYS A 28 3.11 18.17 -1.20
CA LYS A 28 2.30 18.54 -0.04
C LYS A 28 3.13 18.43 1.23
N GLU A 29 3.16 19.51 1.99
CA GLU A 29 3.70 19.48 3.35
C GLU A 29 2.78 18.66 4.24
N PHE A 30 3.35 17.70 4.98
CA PHE A 30 2.64 16.88 5.96
C PHE A 30 3.60 16.48 7.07
N ASP A 31 3.06 16.22 8.26
CA ASP A 31 3.81 15.69 9.39
C ASP A 31 3.78 14.15 9.37
N ASP A 32 4.93 13.49 9.20
CA ASP A 32 5.08 12.02 9.30
C ASP A 32 5.30 11.63 10.76
N LYS A 33 4.22 11.56 11.53
CA LYS A 33 4.27 11.22 12.95
C LYS A 33 4.49 9.72 13.13
N ARG A 34 5.73 9.37 13.48
CA ARG A 34 6.16 8.00 13.79
C ARG A 34 5.91 7.68 15.25
N LEU A 35 5.10 6.65 15.49
CA LEU A 35 4.68 6.22 16.81
C LEU A 35 5.42 4.95 17.22
N THR A 36 5.66 4.83 18.52
CA THR A 36 5.94 3.56 19.19
C THR A 36 4.63 2.80 19.46
N PHE A 37 4.73 1.50 19.77
CA PHE A 37 3.55 0.71 20.17
C PHE A 37 2.82 1.28 21.40
N PRO A 38 3.50 1.72 22.48
CA PRO A 38 2.84 2.37 23.61
C PRO A 38 2.14 3.69 23.23
N GLU A 39 2.76 4.53 22.40
CA GLU A 39 2.14 5.79 21.95
C GLU A 39 0.89 5.53 21.10
N TYR A 40 0.92 4.52 20.22
CA TYR A 40 -0.27 4.08 19.51
C TYR A 40 -1.35 3.60 20.48
N GLY A 41 -0.99 2.78 21.48
CA GLY A 41 -1.93 2.29 22.51
C GLY A 41 -2.57 3.40 23.34
N ALA A 42 -1.91 4.55 23.49
CA ALA A 42 -2.44 5.72 24.19
C ALA A 42 -3.34 6.62 23.31
N CYS A 43 -3.35 6.42 21.99
CA CYS A 43 -4.18 7.22 21.09
C CYS A 43 -5.66 6.84 21.20
N LYS A 44 -6.57 7.82 21.13
CA LYS A 44 -8.04 7.58 21.16
C LYS A 44 -8.58 6.74 20.00
N TRP A 45 -7.78 6.60 18.94
CA TRP A 45 -8.08 5.79 17.75
C TRP A 45 -7.30 4.48 17.71
N ALA A 46 -6.65 4.11 18.81
CA ALA A 46 -6.09 2.77 19.00
C ALA A 46 -7.14 1.70 18.69
N GLY A 47 -6.72 0.65 17.98
CA GLY A 47 -7.60 -0.44 17.56
C GLY A 47 -8.38 -0.19 16.26
N LYS A 48 -8.44 1.05 15.74
CA LYS A 48 -9.05 1.35 14.43
C LYS A 48 -8.16 0.97 13.23
N GLY A 49 -6.91 0.59 13.50
CA GLY A 49 -5.90 0.29 12.49
C GLY A 49 -5.07 1.51 12.10
N LEU A 50 -3.93 1.24 11.49
CA LEU A 50 -2.94 2.22 11.04
C LEU A 50 -2.65 1.97 9.54
N PRO A 51 -2.32 2.99 8.74
CA PRO A 51 -2.13 4.41 9.10
C PRO A 51 -3.42 5.20 9.35
N VAL A 52 -3.26 6.33 10.05
CA VAL A 52 -4.32 7.34 10.29
C VAL A 52 -3.84 8.71 9.82
N LEU A 53 -4.58 9.35 8.92
CA LEU A 53 -4.36 10.74 8.53
C LEU A 53 -5.28 11.65 9.36
N GLN A 54 -4.70 12.64 10.03
CA GLN A 54 -5.44 13.68 10.75
C GLN A 54 -5.36 14.99 9.99
N MET A 55 -6.52 15.58 9.70
CA MET A 55 -6.61 16.83 8.93
C MET A 55 -7.94 17.51 9.25
N ASP A 56 -7.93 18.83 9.43
CA ASP A 56 -9.12 19.67 9.65
C ASP A 56 -10.05 19.16 10.76
N GLY A 57 -9.46 18.64 11.85
CA GLY A 57 -10.20 18.11 13.00
C GLY A 57 -10.80 16.71 12.82
N ALA A 58 -10.59 16.06 11.68
CA ALA A 58 -11.08 14.72 11.37
C ALA A 58 -9.97 13.66 11.36
N GLU A 59 -10.37 12.39 11.46
CA GLU A 59 -9.51 11.20 11.37
C GLU A 59 -9.94 10.34 10.20
N TYR A 60 -8.98 10.00 9.34
CA TYR A 60 -9.20 9.15 8.18
C TYR A 60 -8.32 7.90 8.28
N THR A 61 -8.92 6.73 8.11
CA THR A 61 -8.24 5.43 8.16
C THR A 61 -8.32 4.75 6.79
N GLN A 62 -7.82 3.51 6.71
CA GLN A 62 -7.71 2.69 5.49
C GLN A 62 -6.60 3.19 4.55
N SER A 63 -5.45 2.50 4.57
CA SER A 63 -4.27 2.85 3.79
C SER A 63 -4.54 3.06 2.30
N THR A 64 -5.43 2.27 1.71
CA THR A 64 -5.78 2.40 0.29
C THR A 64 -6.61 3.65 0.00
N ALA A 65 -7.51 4.03 0.92
CA ALA A 65 -8.27 5.28 0.78
C ALA A 65 -7.36 6.50 0.91
N LEU A 66 -6.43 6.47 1.89
CA LEU A 66 -5.42 7.51 2.08
C LEU A 66 -4.46 7.62 0.89
N LEU A 67 -4.02 6.49 0.34
CA LEU A 67 -3.22 6.45 -0.88
C LEU A 67 -3.96 7.07 -2.08
N ARG A 68 -5.25 6.73 -2.27
CA ARG A 68 -6.05 7.32 -3.34
C ARG A 68 -6.20 8.82 -3.17
N TYR A 69 -6.44 9.29 -1.95
CA TYR A 69 -6.49 10.73 -1.64
C TYR A 69 -5.16 11.42 -1.98
N ALA A 70 -4.03 10.92 -1.47
CA ALA A 70 -2.72 11.47 -1.76
C ALA A 70 -2.38 11.43 -3.26
N GLY A 71 -2.74 10.34 -3.94
CA GLY A 71 -2.54 10.18 -5.37
C GLY A 71 -3.33 11.21 -6.19
N LYS A 72 -4.57 11.51 -5.81
CA LYS A 72 -5.35 12.58 -6.44
C LYS A 72 -4.71 13.95 -6.27
N LEU A 73 -4.13 14.25 -5.10
CA LEU A 73 -3.44 15.53 -4.88
C LEU A 73 -2.20 15.70 -5.77
N GLY A 74 -1.52 14.60 -6.11
CA GLY A 74 -0.28 14.60 -6.89
C GLY A 74 -0.43 14.20 -8.35
N GLY A 75 -1.66 14.05 -8.88
CA GLY A 75 -1.88 13.60 -10.27
C GLY A 75 -1.49 12.14 -10.53
N LEU A 76 -1.35 11.32 -9.49
CA LEU A 76 -1.08 9.87 -9.57
C LEU A 76 -2.38 9.04 -9.63
N TYR A 77 -3.53 9.68 -9.77
CA TYR A 77 -4.82 9.01 -9.95
C TYR A 77 -5.57 9.67 -11.12
N PRO A 78 -5.99 8.90 -12.13
CA PRO A 78 -6.60 9.46 -13.33
C PRO A 78 -8.05 9.90 -13.09
N ASP A 79 -8.50 10.91 -13.84
CA ASP A 79 -9.90 11.37 -13.85
C ASP A 79 -10.79 10.52 -14.78
N ASP A 80 -10.21 9.92 -15.83
CA ASP A 80 -10.93 9.00 -16.71
C ASP A 80 -11.39 7.77 -15.92
N ALA A 81 -12.69 7.49 -15.98
CA ALA A 81 -13.32 6.45 -15.18
C ALA A 81 -12.77 5.04 -15.48
N LEU A 82 -12.43 4.74 -16.73
CA LEU A 82 -11.90 3.43 -17.12
C LEU A 82 -10.43 3.29 -16.69
N ALA A 83 -9.63 4.34 -16.81
CA ALA A 83 -8.27 4.37 -16.29
C ALA A 83 -8.26 4.24 -14.76
N ALA A 84 -9.15 4.93 -14.06
CA ALA A 84 -9.32 4.86 -12.61
C ALA A 84 -9.71 3.45 -12.16
N LEU A 85 -10.63 2.79 -12.89
CA LEU A 85 -10.99 1.40 -12.65
C LEU A 85 -9.79 0.47 -12.76
N LYS A 86 -8.96 0.61 -13.81
CA LYS A 86 -7.76 -0.22 -13.99
C LYS A 86 -6.75 0.00 -12.86
N VAL A 87 -6.57 1.26 -12.43
CA VAL A 87 -5.71 1.59 -11.29
C VAL A 87 -6.23 0.93 -10.02
N ASP A 88 -7.52 1.04 -9.74
CA ASP A 88 -8.14 0.45 -8.54
C ASP A 88 -8.10 -1.08 -8.56
N GLU A 89 -8.30 -1.72 -9.73
CA GLU A 89 -8.15 -3.17 -9.88
C GLU A 89 -6.75 -3.63 -9.43
N ILE A 90 -5.70 -2.95 -9.89
CA ILE A 90 -4.30 -3.31 -9.58
C ILE A 90 -3.98 -3.07 -8.11
N VAL A 91 -4.46 -1.96 -7.55
CA VAL A 91 -4.34 -1.67 -6.12
C VAL A 91 -5.00 -2.77 -5.28
N MET A 92 -6.20 -3.22 -5.66
CA MET A 92 -6.93 -4.25 -4.93
C MET A 92 -6.33 -5.65 -5.08
N ILE A 93 -5.80 -6.01 -6.26
CA ILE A 93 -5.00 -7.24 -6.41
C ILE A 93 -3.81 -7.22 -5.45
N GLY A 94 -3.14 -6.06 -5.33
CA GLY A 94 -2.06 -5.87 -4.36
C GLY A 94 -2.52 -6.01 -2.91
N GLU A 95 -3.71 -5.53 -2.55
CA GLU A 95 -4.26 -5.76 -1.20
C GLU A 95 -4.56 -7.24 -0.95
N ASP A 96 -5.06 -7.98 -1.94
CA ASP A 96 -5.26 -9.42 -1.82
C ASP A 96 -3.94 -10.17 -1.62
N ILE A 97 -2.87 -9.76 -2.30
CA ILE A 97 -1.52 -10.29 -2.07
C ILE A 97 -1.11 -10.06 -0.62
N LEU A 98 -1.20 -8.81 -0.15
CA LEU A 98 -0.85 -8.46 1.22
C LEU A 98 -1.67 -9.25 2.24
N ALA A 99 -2.99 -9.32 2.06
CA ALA A 99 -3.89 -10.05 2.96
C ALA A 99 -3.53 -11.53 3.06
N ASN A 100 -3.14 -12.17 1.96
CA ASN A 100 -2.70 -13.57 2.00
C ASN A 100 -1.29 -13.74 2.58
N MET A 101 -0.37 -12.80 2.35
CA MET A 101 0.93 -12.79 3.04
C MET A 101 0.75 -12.68 4.55
N PHE A 102 -0.12 -11.79 5.03
CA PHE A 102 -0.39 -11.61 6.46
C PHE A 102 -0.97 -12.84 7.15
N LYS A 103 -1.71 -13.71 6.45
CA LYS A 103 -2.16 -15.00 7.00
C LYS A 103 -1.00 -15.94 7.33
N CYS A 104 0.16 -15.73 6.71
CA CYS A 104 1.37 -16.52 6.95
C CYS A 104 2.20 -15.98 8.12
N MET A 105 1.84 -14.81 8.67
CA MET A 105 2.56 -14.20 9.79
C MET A 105 2.36 -15.04 11.06
N GLY A 106 3.46 -15.50 11.66
CA GLY A 106 3.43 -16.30 12.89
C GLY A 106 2.91 -17.72 12.69
N ALA A 107 2.87 -18.24 11.45
CA ALA A 107 2.57 -19.65 11.21
C ALA A 107 3.67 -20.54 11.83
N GLU A 108 3.27 -21.49 12.67
CA GLU A 108 4.19 -22.47 13.28
C GLU A 108 4.59 -23.59 12.30
N ASP A 109 3.77 -23.81 11.26
CA ASP A 109 3.97 -24.81 10.21
C ASP A 109 4.27 -24.13 8.87
N ASP A 110 5.51 -24.26 8.42
CA ASP A 110 6.01 -23.73 7.15
C ASP A 110 5.27 -24.28 5.93
N THR A 111 4.60 -25.45 6.02
CA THR A 111 3.88 -26.04 4.88
C THR A 111 2.63 -25.26 4.50
N VAL A 112 1.89 -24.73 5.49
CA VAL A 112 0.70 -23.90 5.25
C VAL A 112 1.10 -22.57 4.62
N ALA A 113 2.11 -21.91 5.20
CA ALA A 113 2.66 -20.66 4.66
C ALA A 113 3.17 -20.86 3.22
N LYS A 114 3.93 -21.93 2.98
CA LYS A 114 4.43 -22.28 1.64
C LYS A 114 3.29 -22.52 0.65
N GLY A 115 2.24 -23.24 1.04
CA GLY A 115 1.07 -23.48 0.18
C GLY A 115 0.33 -22.20 -0.21
N VAL A 116 0.15 -21.26 0.72
CA VAL A 116 -0.46 -19.95 0.43
C VAL A 116 0.41 -19.14 -0.53
N LEU A 117 1.72 -19.19 -0.35
CA LEU A 117 2.67 -18.42 -1.15
C LEU A 117 2.80 -18.96 -2.58
N GLU A 118 3.04 -20.27 -2.71
CA GLU A 118 3.21 -20.94 -4.01
C GLU A 118 1.89 -21.09 -4.77
N GLY A 119 0.75 -21.06 -4.08
CA GLY A 119 -0.58 -21.07 -4.67
C GLY A 119 -1.14 -19.66 -4.87
N LYS A 120 -1.87 -19.16 -3.86
CA LYS A 120 -2.71 -17.97 -4.00
C LYS A 120 -1.89 -16.71 -4.27
N VAL A 121 -0.79 -16.49 -3.56
CA VAL A 121 0.04 -15.28 -3.74
C VAL A 121 0.72 -15.31 -5.11
N LYS A 122 1.32 -16.45 -5.51
CA LYS A 122 1.91 -16.63 -6.83
C LYS A 122 0.93 -16.30 -7.95
N GLY A 123 -0.29 -16.85 -7.91
CA GLY A 123 -1.30 -16.57 -8.94
C GLY A 123 -1.73 -15.10 -9.01
N LEU A 124 -1.79 -14.40 -7.86
CA LEU A 124 -2.09 -12.96 -7.84
C LEU A 124 -0.92 -12.12 -8.37
N VAL A 125 0.32 -12.55 -8.13
CA VAL A 125 1.53 -11.91 -8.69
C VAL A 125 1.59 -12.10 -10.20
N GLU A 126 1.32 -13.31 -10.69
CA GLU A 126 1.21 -13.59 -12.14
C GLU A 126 0.12 -12.73 -12.79
N LEU A 127 -1.01 -12.53 -12.10
CA LEU A 127 -2.06 -11.61 -12.55
C LEU A 127 -1.54 -10.17 -12.64
N LEU A 128 -0.81 -9.65 -11.64
CA LEU A 128 -0.19 -8.32 -11.72
C LEU A 128 0.78 -8.21 -12.91
N VAL A 129 1.65 -9.20 -13.10
CA VAL A 129 2.59 -9.22 -14.24
C VAL A 129 1.83 -9.18 -15.57
N SER A 130 0.73 -9.92 -15.68
CA SER A 130 -0.12 -9.89 -16.88
C SER A 130 -0.76 -8.52 -17.12
N LYS A 131 -1.16 -7.81 -16.05
CA LYS A 131 -1.72 -6.45 -16.14
C LYS A 131 -0.68 -5.43 -16.58
N LEU A 132 0.55 -5.54 -16.07
CA LEU A 132 1.67 -4.69 -16.51
C LEU A 132 1.98 -4.93 -17.99
N ALA A 133 2.09 -6.19 -18.42
CA ALA A 133 2.39 -6.56 -19.81
C ALA A 133 1.27 -6.17 -20.79
N ALA A 134 0.03 -6.02 -20.33
CA ALA A 134 -1.09 -5.55 -21.13
C ALA A 134 -1.02 -4.05 -21.46
N ASN A 135 -0.21 -3.26 -20.74
CA ASN A 135 0.09 -1.89 -21.11
C ASN A 135 1.19 -1.89 -22.19
N PRO A 136 0.99 -1.30 -23.38
CA PRO A 136 1.98 -1.32 -24.47
C PRO A 136 3.38 -0.83 -24.10
N SER A 137 3.49 0.06 -23.11
CA SER A 137 4.80 0.55 -22.64
C SER A 137 5.49 -0.40 -21.66
N SER A 138 4.74 -1.27 -20.97
CA SER A 138 5.14 -2.10 -19.82
C SER A 138 5.94 -1.35 -18.73
N LYS A 139 5.95 -0.01 -18.77
CA LYS A 139 6.71 0.84 -17.85
C LYS A 139 5.88 1.22 -16.63
N PHE A 140 4.57 1.38 -16.85
CA PHE A 140 3.59 1.68 -15.82
C PHE A 140 2.41 0.73 -15.98
N PHE A 141 1.70 0.47 -14.90
CA PHE A 141 0.52 -0.37 -14.92
C PHE A 141 -0.60 0.21 -15.80
N VAL A 142 -0.80 1.52 -15.78
CA VAL A 142 -1.88 2.20 -16.52
C VAL A 142 -1.36 3.47 -17.18
N GLY A 143 -1.61 3.63 -18.48
CA GLY A 143 -1.23 4.83 -19.23
C GLY A 143 0.27 4.96 -19.46
N THR A 144 0.77 6.18 -19.56
CA THR A 144 2.17 6.50 -19.93
C THR A 144 2.95 7.20 -18.80
N SER A 145 2.35 7.31 -17.62
CA SER A 145 2.85 8.03 -16.44
C SER A 145 2.56 7.23 -15.16
N PRO A 146 3.33 7.43 -14.07
CA PRO A 146 3.10 6.69 -12.83
C PRO A 146 1.73 7.02 -12.22
N THR A 147 1.15 6.02 -11.57
CA THR A 147 -0.09 6.12 -10.80
C THR A 147 0.09 5.45 -9.43
N ILE A 148 -0.93 5.51 -8.57
CA ILE A 148 -0.93 4.76 -7.31
C ILE A 148 -0.86 3.24 -7.51
N ALA A 149 -1.20 2.71 -8.70
CA ALA A 149 -1.01 1.31 -9.04
C ALA A 149 0.48 0.92 -9.03
N ASP A 150 1.36 1.82 -9.49
CA ASP A 150 2.80 1.62 -9.48
C ASP A 150 3.36 1.76 -8.05
N LEU A 151 2.76 2.60 -7.22
CA LEU A 151 3.09 2.68 -5.78
C LEU A 151 2.59 1.45 -5.00
N GLN A 152 1.59 0.71 -5.49
CA GLN A 152 1.14 -0.52 -4.85
C GLN A 152 2.25 -1.59 -4.85
N ARG A 153 3.07 -1.65 -5.91
CA ARG A 153 4.26 -2.52 -5.94
C ARG A 153 5.17 -2.24 -4.75
N MET A 154 5.44 -0.96 -4.46
CA MET A 154 6.24 -0.56 -3.29
C MET A 154 5.60 -1.02 -1.98
N ARG A 155 4.27 -1.01 -1.86
CA ARG A 155 3.58 -1.49 -0.64
C ARG A 155 3.78 -2.98 -0.43
N ILE A 156 3.77 -3.78 -1.48
CA ILE A 156 4.03 -5.22 -1.41
C ILE A 156 5.47 -5.46 -0.93
N GLU A 157 6.43 -4.74 -1.51
CA GLU A 157 7.85 -4.86 -1.14
C GLU A 157 8.13 -4.35 0.29
N ALA A 158 7.54 -3.23 0.68
CA ALA A 158 7.64 -2.60 2.00
C ALA A 158 7.08 -3.47 3.14
N GLN A 159 6.32 -4.51 2.83
CA GLN A 159 5.75 -5.42 3.81
C GLN A 159 6.66 -6.63 4.07
N ARG A 160 7.66 -6.87 3.21
CA ARG A 160 8.67 -7.93 3.41
C ARG A 160 9.43 -7.79 4.74
N TYR A 161 9.55 -6.57 5.27
CA TYR A 161 10.16 -6.32 6.59
C TYR A 161 9.47 -7.10 7.73
N PHE A 162 8.21 -7.48 7.56
CA PHE A 162 7.45 -8.24 8.55
C PHE A 162 7.52 -9.75 8.38
N PHE A 163 8.16 -10.24 7.32
CA PHE A 163 8.16 -11.65 6.95
C PHE A 163 9.59 -12.17 6.80
N SER A 164 9.91 -13.27 7.49
CA SER A 164 11.20 -13.96 7.36
C SER A 164 11.20 -15.00 6.23
N GLY A 165 12.38 -15.38 5.73
CA GLY A 165 12.56 -16.55 4.88
C GLY A 165 11.95 -16.45 3.47
N ALA A 166 11.26 -17.51 3.02
CA ALA A 166 10.75 -17.67 1.65
C ALA A 166 9.77 -16.57 1.17
N LEU A 167 9.23 -15.76 2.09
CA LEU A 167 8.39 -14.59 1.77
C LEU A 167 9.17 -13.44 1.12
N VAL A 168 10.49 -13.40 1.29
CA VAL A 168 11.36 -12.34 0.75
C VAL A 168 11.66 -12.53 -0.74
N THR A 169 11.49 -13.73 -1.29
CA THR A 169 11.91 -14.08 -2.67
C THR A 169 10.88 -13.78 -3.76
N ILE A 170 9.66 -13.35 -3.40
CA ILE A 170 8.60 -12.98 -4.37
C ILE A 170 8.93 -11.61 -4.98
N SER A 171 9.87 -11.58 -5.92
CA SER A 171 10.18 -10.40 -6.72
C SER A 171 9.12 -10.20 -7.79
N LEU A 172 8.46 -9.04 -7.76
CA LEU A 172 7.80 -8.52 -8.95
C LEU A 172 8.96 -8.20 -9.92
N ALA A 173 9.08 -8.93 -11.02
CA ALA A 173 10.04 -8.62 -12.07
C ALA A 173 9.72 -7.23 -12.65
#